data_AF-A0A4J1ZXR3-F1
#
_entry.id   AF-A0A4J1ZXR3-F1
#
_cell.length_a   1.000
_cell.length_b   1.000
_cell.length_c   1.000
_cell.angle_alpha   90.00
_cell.angle_beta   90.00
_cell.angle_gamma   90.00
#
_symmetry.space_group_name_H-M   'P 1'
#
loop_
_entity.id
_entity.type
_entity.pdbx_description
1 polymer ?
#
loop_
_entity_poly.entity_id
_entity_poly.type
_entity_poly.pdbx_seq_one_letter_code
_entity_poly.pdbx_strand_id
1 'polypeptide(L)' 'MEIPIKIIQASKSDLPEIGALQTSSFPAEKQQLSHILEESIRKCADTFLLARDENQLLGYILSSPQSDNPQCLKVHS' A
#
# COMPACT_ATOMS: atom_id res chain seq x y z
N MET A 1 -2.42 24.30 -5.94
CA MET A 1 -3.15 23.54 -6.98
C MET A 1 -3.36 22.15 -6.42
N GLU A 2 -4.60 21.66 -6.35
CA GLU A 2 -4.88 20.30 -5.88
C GLU A 2 -4.55 19.33 -7.02
N ILE A 3 -3.63 18.41 -6.77
CA ILE A 3 -3.23 17.40 -7.76
C ILE A 3 -4.00 16.11 -7.42
N PRO A 4 -4.73 15.50 -8.37
CA PRO A 4 -5.58 14.36 -8.07
C PRO A 4 -4.74 13.11 -7.78
N ILE A 5 -4.81 12.63 -6.54
CA ILE A 5 -4.25 11.35 -6.15
C ILE A 5 -5.15 10.23 -6.70
N LYS A 6 -4.54 9.29 -7.43
CA LYS A 6 -5.21 8.08 -7.91
C LYS A 6 -5.01 6.94 -6.92
N ILE A 7 -6.10 6.28 -6.57
CA ILE A 7 -6.05 5.01 -5.82
C ILE A 7 -6.20 3.86 -6.81
N ILE A 8 -5.19 2.99 -6.87
CA ILE A 8 -5.17 1.84 -7.79
C ILE A 8 -4.83 0.55 -7.02
N GLN A 9 -5.15 -0.61 -7.60
CA GLN A 9 -4.72 -1.88 -7.05
C GLN A 9 -3.20 -2.07 -7.24
N ALA A 10 -2.56 -2.66 -6.24
CA ALA A 10 -1.15 -3.03 -6.32
C ALA A 10 -0.95 -4.24 -7.25
N SER A 11 0.12 -4.21 -8.02
CA SER A 11 0.52 -5.27 -8.93
C SER A 11 1.95 -5.70 -8.63
N LYS A 12 2.36 -6.85 -9.16
CA LYS A 12 3.72 -7.38 -8.95
C LYS A 12 4.80 -6.42 -9.45
N SER A 13 4.52 -5.63 -10.50
CA SER A 13 5.44 -4.60 -11.01
C SER A 13 5.70 -3.45 -10.03
N ASP A 14 4.83 -3.24 -9.04
CA ASP A 14 4.96 -2.16 -8.07
C ASP A 14 5.89 -2.51 -6.89
N LEU A 15 6.23 -3.80 -6.70
CA LEU A 15 7.03 -4.27 -5.57
C LEU A 15 8.35 -3.51 -5.35
N PRO A 16 9.15 -3.20 -6.38
CA PRO A 16 10.40 -2.45 -6.19
C PRO A 16 10.15 -1.05 -5.63
N GLU A 17 9.11 -0.37 -6.11
CA GLU A 17 8.76 1.00 -5.70
C GLU A 17 8.20 1.01 -4.27
N ILE A 18 7.38 0.01 -3.92
CA ILE A 18 6.87 -0.16 -2.55
C ILE A 18 8.02 -0.42 -1.57
N GLY A 19 8.99 -1.27 -1.94
CA GLY A 19 10.17 -1.54 -1.11
C GLY A 19 11.04 -0.30 -0.91
N ALA A 20 11.24 0.51 -1.96
CA ALA A 20 11.95 1.78 -1.87
C ALA A 20 11.23 2.77 -0.94
N LEU A 21 9.90 2.88 -1.05
CA LEU A 21 9.09 3.71 -0.18
C LEU A 21 9.22 3.27 1.29
N GLN A 22 9.13 1.96 1.56
CA GLN A 22 9.30 1.46 2.92
C GLN A 22 10.67 1.76 3.51
N THR A 23 11.72 1.67 2.69
CA THR A 23 13.09 2.01 3.10
C THR A 23 13.25 3.49 3.41
N SER A 24 12.53 4.35 2.69
CA SER A 24 12.55 5.80 2.92
C SER A 24 11.65 6.25 4.08
N SER A 25 10.57 5.51 4.39
CA SER A 25 9.52 5.96 5.31
C SER A 25 9.50 5.24 6.66
N PHE A 26 10.01 4.02 6.74
CA PHE A 26 9.94 3.19 7.95
C PHE A 26 11.33 2.69 8.40
N PRO A 27 11.56 2.57 9.73
CA PRO A 27 12.72 1.84 10.24
C PRO A 27 12.63 0.36 9.85
N ALA A 28 13.78 -0.31 9.70
CA ALA A 28 13.88 -1.68 9.17
C ALA A 28 12.95 -2.70 9.86
N GLU A 29 12.73 -2.54 11.18
CA GLU A 29 11.85 -3.39 12.00
C GLU A 29 10.35 -3.27 11.65
N LYS A 30 9.92 -2.18 11.01
CA LYS A 30 8.53 -1.94 10.58
C LYS A 30 8.31 -2.21 9.10
N GLN A 31 9.34 -2.64 8.38
CA GLN A 31 9.23 -2.93 6.95
C GLN A 31 8.61 -4.32 6.74
N GLN A 32 7.62 -4.41 5.86
CA GLN A 32 7.09 -5.65 5.35
C GLN A 32 8.10 -6.33 4.43
N LEU A 33 8.29 -7.63 4.62
CA LEU A 33 9.14 -8.43 3.75
C LEU A 33 8.52 -8.54 2.34
N SER A 34 9.37 -8.54 1.31
CA SER A 34 8.94 -8.57 -0.10
C SER A 34 8.01 -9.75 -0.43
N HIS A 35 8.29 -10.93 0.12
CA HIS A 35 7.46 -12.11 -0.10
C HIS A 35 6.05 -11.99 0.50
N ILE A 36 5.88 -11.22 1.59
CA ILE A 36 4.57 -10.95 2.20
C ILE A 36 3.76 -10.01 1.30
N LEU A 37 4.41 -8.99 0.74
CA LEU A 37 3.78 -8.07 -0.21
C LEU A 37 3.37 -8.80 -1.49
N GLU A 38 4.23 -9.67 -2.02
CA GLU A 38 3.93 -10.49 -3.19
C GLU A 38 2.75 -11.43 -2.92
N GLU A 39 2.71 -12.07 -1.75
CA GLU A 39 1.58 -12.89 -1.35
C GLU A 39 0.28 -12.07 -1.23
N SER A 40 0.37 -10.85 -0.72
CA SER A 40 -0.78 -9.94 -0.57
C SER A 40 -1.33 -9.52 -1.93
N ILE A 41 -0.46 -9.20 -2.89
CA ILE A 41 -0.87 -8.91 -4.28
C ILE A 41 -1.56 -10.13 -4.89
N ARG A 42 -1.07 -11.35 -4.62
CA ARG A 42 -1.65 -12.58 -5.17
C ARG A 42 -2.99 -12.97 -4.52
N LYS A 43 -3.13 -12.80 -3.21
CA LYS A 43 -4.28 -13.29 -2.44
C LYS A 43 -5.37 -12.23 -2.21
N CYS A 44 -4.97 -10.97 -2.16
CA CYS A 44 -5.79 -9.86 -1.69
C CYS A 44 -5.56 -8.60 -2.55
N ALA A 45 -5.42 -8.76 -3.87
CA ALA A 45 -5.23 -7.65 -4.80
C ALA A 45 -6.29 -6.56 -4.63
N ASP A 46 -7.52 -6.97 -4.29
CA ASP A 46 -8.67 -6.08 -4.13
C ASP A 46 -8.55 -5.12 -2.94
N THR A 47 -7.68 -5.45 -1.98
CA THR A 47 -7.52 -4.71 -0.74
C THR A 47 -6.09 -4.23 -0.49
N PHE A 48 -5.18 -4.49 -1.43
CA PHE A 48 -3.85 -3.88 -1.49
C PHE A 48 -3.88 -2.72 -2.49
N LEU A 49 -3.98 -1.50 -1.96
CA LEU A 49 -4.17 -0.28 -2.74
C LEU A 49 -2.94 0.62 -2.69
N LEU A 50 -2.67 1.31 -3.79
CA LEU A 50 -1.58 2.28 -3.94
C LEU A 50 -2.17 3.68 -4.16
N ALA A 51 -1.60 4.67 -3.49
CA ALA A 51 -1.87 6.09 -3.73
C ALA A 51 -0.77 6.65 -4.62
N ARG A 52 -1.13 7.08 -5.83
CA ARG A 52 -0.21 7.65 -6.82
C ARG A 52 -0.57 9.08 -7.16
N ASP A 53 0.46 9.91 -7.27
CA ASP A 53 0.39 11.19 -7.97
C ASP A 53 1.07 11.04 -9.33
N GLU A 54 0.29 11.19 -10.41
CA GLU A 54 0.64 10.78 -11.76
C GLU A 54 1.18 9.33 -11.83
N ASN A 55 2.51 9.19 -11.76
CA ASN A 55 3.25 7.93 -11.78
C ASN A 55 4.08 7.70 -10.52
N GLN A 56 4.15 8.66 -9.60
CA GLN A 56 4.91 8.56 -8.35
C GLN A 56 4.06 7.88 -7.26
N LEU A 57 4.59 6.82 -6.65
CA LEU A 57 3.98 6.21 -5.46
C LEU A 57 4.18 7.11 -4.23
N LEU A 58 3.07 7.53 -3.62
CA LEU A 58 3.07 8.34 -2.40
C LEU A 58 2.83 7.50 -1.14
N GLY A 59 2.11 6.38 -1.28
CA GLY A 59 1.69 5.56 -0.16
C GLY A 59 0.98 4.30 -0.60
N TYR A 60 0.80 3.37 0.32
CA TYR A 60 -0.01 2.17 0.10
C TYR A 60 -0.84 1.82 1.33
N ILE A 61 -1.94 1.10 1.09
CA ILE A 61 -2.81 0.53 2.10
C ILE A 61 -2.75 -0.98 1.93
N LEU A 62 -2.38 -1.67 2.99
CA LEU A 62 -2.37 -3.12 3.05
C LEU A 62 -3.37 -3.57 4.12
N SER A 63 -4.46 -4.21 3.71
CA SER A 63 -5.40 -4.80 4.66
C SER A 63 -4.91 -6.16 5.16
N SER A 64 -5.11 -6.45 6.44
CA SER A 64 -5.14 -7.83 6.93
C SER A 64 -6.57 -8.39 6.81
N PRO A 65 -6.74 -9.72 6.73
CA PRO A 65 -8.06 -10.34 6.88
C PRO A 65 -8.59 -9.99 8.28
N GLN A 66 -9.57 -9.09 8.33
CA GLN A 66 -10.28 -8.74 9.55
C GLN A 66 -11.69 -9.32 9.45
N SER A 67 -12.15 -9.98 10.51
CA SER A 67 -13.49 -10.59 10.56
C SER A 67 -14.61 -9.54 10.52
N ASP A 68 -14.32 -8.34 11.02
CA ASP A 68 -15.20 -7.19 10.92
C ASP A 68 -14.81 -6.33 9.72
N ASN A 69 -15.81 -5.93 8.93
CA ASN A 69 -15.65 -4.99 7.82
C ASN A 69 -15.68 -3.56 8.38
N PRO A 70 -14.55 -2.86 8.54
CA PRO A 70 -14.57 -1.48 9.02
C PRO A 70 -15.29 -0.60 7.98
N GLN A 71 -16.37 0.06 8.40
CA GLN A 71 -17.18 0.91 7.50
C GLN A 71 -16.43 2.17 7.04
N CYS A 72 -15.41 2.62 7.77
CA CYS A 72 -14.53 3.71 7.35
C CYS A 72 -13.15 3.65 8.04
N LEU A 73 -12.11 4.08 7.32
CA LEU A 73 -10.79 4.37 7.89
C LEU A 73 -10.72 5.88 8.17
N LYS A 74 -10.69 6.26 9.45
CA LYS A 74 -10.49 7.65 9.87
C LYS A 74 -9.16 7.76 10.60
N VAL A 75 -8.24 8.50 10.00
CA VAL A 75 -6.98 8.87 10.67
C VAL A 75 -7.28 10.07 11.57
N HIS A 76 -6.94 9.95 12.85
CA HIS A 76 -6.96 11.06 13.79
C HIS A 76 -5.54 11.61 13.93
N SER A 77 -5.41 12.93 13.91
CA SER A 77 -4.15 13.67 14.12
C SER A 77 -3.75 13.71 15.58
#